data_AF-A0AAD5UKW2-F1
#
_entry.id   AF-A0AAD5UKW2-F1
#
_cell.length_a   1.000
_cell.length_b   1.000
_cell.length_c   1.000
_cell.angle_alpha   90.00
_cell.angle_beta   90.00
_cell.angle_gamma   90.00
#
_symmetry.space_group_name_H-M   'P 1'
#
loop_
_entity.id
_entity.type
_entity.pdbx_description
1 polymer ?
#
loop_
_entity_poly.entity_id
_entity_poly.type
_entity_poly.pdbx_seq_one_letter_code
_entity_poly.pdbx_strand_id
1 'polypeptide(L)'
;MATPAINIGIDYSQEKVKIKELLDKYQPTEFANFGDLLAEVAQQRVSKIEIELDQLANLADQSLLQNIEQNTKRYTSLFCQVVDSMLPDQSDQPTDDSDPLSVLIYQRTKRNQEDGNGPTSFPPELVRK
;
A
#
# COMPACT_ATOMS: atom_id res chain seq x y z
N MET A 1 -10.16 28.15 22.63
CA MET A 1 -10.19 27.07 23.63
C MET A 1 -9.31 25.94 23.12
N ALA A 2 -8.32 25.49 23.89
CA ALA A 2 -7.49 24.34 23.51
C ALA A 2 -8.26 23.05 23.79
N THR A 3 -8.26 22.12 22.84
CA THR A 3 -8.88 20.80 23.01
C THR A 3 -8.00 19.92 23.90
N PRO A 4 -8.57 19.24 24.93
CA PRO A 4 -7.80 18.31 25.75
C PRO A 4 -7.47 17.05 24.93
N ALA A 5 -6.19 16.67 24.90
CA ALA A 5 -5.75 15.41 24.30
C ALA A 5 -5.80 14.29 25.35
N ILE A 6 -6.46 13.19 25.01
CA ILE A 6 -6.48 11.98 25.83
C ILE A 6 -5.53 10.97 25.20
N ASN A 7 -4.57 10.47 25.98
CA ASN A 7 -3.68 9.42 25.51
C ASN A 7 -4.41 8.07 25.54
N ILE A 8 -4.63 7.49 24.36
CA ILE A 8 -5.34 6.22 24.18
C ILE A 8 -4.40 4.99 24.25
N GLY A 9 -3.09 5.19 24.48
CA GLY A 9 -2.14 4.09 24.68
C GLY A 9 -1.82 3.28 23.41
N ILE A 10 -2.33 3.69 22.25
CA ILE A 10 -2.09 3.02 20.95
C ILE A 10 -1.13 3.87 20.13
N ASP A 11 0.00 3.28 19.75
CA ASP A 11 1.00 3.90 18.88
C ASP A 11 0.93 3.32 17.47
N TYR A 12 0.34 4.08 16.55
CA TYR A 12 0.18 3.66 15.15
C TYR A 12 1.49 3.52 14.38
N SER A 13 2.59 4.15 14.84
CA SER A 13 3.90 3.98 14.21
C SER A 13 4.46 2.59 14.48
N GLN A 14 4.23 2.05 15.68
CA GLN A 14 4.61 0.67 16.02
C GLN A 14 3.69 -0.34 15.34
N GLU A 15 2.38 -0.06 15.30
CA GLU A 15 1.42 -0.92 14.59
C GLU A 15 1.77 -1.05 13.10
N LYS A 16 2.29 0.02 12.48
CA LYS A 16 2.75 -0.03 11.09
C LYS A 16 3.87 -1.06 10.86
N VAL A 17 4.81 -1.18 11.80
CA VAL A 17 5.90 -2.17 11.73
C VAL A 17 5.34 -3.58 11.86
N LYS A 18 4.43 -3.80 12.83
CA LYS A 18 3.76 -5.09 13.00
C LYS A 18 2.98 -5.50 11.76
N ILE A 19 2.25 -4.57 11.15
CA ILE A 19 1.52 -4.83 9.89
C ILE A 19 2.49 -5.26 8.79
N LYS A 20 3.65 -4.61 8.68
CA LYS A 20 4.66 -4.98 7.67
C LYS A 20 5.19 -6.40 7.89
N GLU A 21 5.54 -6.75 9.11
CA GLU A 21 6.00 -8.11 9.46
C GLU A 21 4.92 -9.17 9.25
N LEU A 22 3.65 -8.79 9.43
CA LEU A 22 2.53 -9.67 9.18
C LEU A 22 2.34 -9.92 7.69
N LEU A 23 2.33 -8.86 6.87
CA LEU A 23 2.14 -8.96 5.42
C LEU A 23 3.24 -9.80 4.75
N ASP A 24 4.45 -9.80 5.30
CA ASP A 24 5.54 -10.67 4.81
C ASP A 24 5.26 -12.17 5.02
N LYS A 25 4.51 -12.51 6.07
CA LYS A 25 4.11 -13.90 6.40
C LYS A 25 2.74 -14.27 5.84
N TYR A 26 1.99 -13.32 5.29
CA TYR A 26 0.63 -13.52 4.81
C TYR A 26 0.60 -14.33 3.51
N GLN A 27 -0.34 -15.27 3.42
CA GLN A 27 -0.50 -16.14 2.26
C GLN A 27 -1.87 -15.92 1.61
N PRO A 28 -1.95 -15.08 0.56
CA PRO A 28 -3.22 -14.85 -0.12
C PRO A 28 -3.76 -16.15 -0.75
N THR A 29 -5.08 -16.23 -0.88
CA THR A 29 -5.76 -17.45 -1.35
C THR A 29 -5.40 -17.82 -2.81
N GLU A 30 -5.16 -16.82 -3.65
CA GLU A 30 -4.91 -17.00 -5.09
C GLU A 30 -3.42 -17.01 -5.48
N PHE A 31 -2.51 -16.60 -4.58
CA PHE A 31 -1.08 -16.48 -4.88
C PHE A 31 -0.23 -17.22 -3.85
N ALA A 32 0.94 -17.72 -4.27
CA ALA A 32 1.83 -18.46 -3.38
C ALA A 32 2.34 -17.60 -2.21
N ASN A 33 2.66 -16.34 -2.47
CA ASN A 33 3.13 -15.39 -1.48
C ASN A 33 2.50 -14.01 -1.71
N PHE A 34 2.48 -13.18 -0.65
CA PHE A 34 2.03 -11.80 -0.77
C PHE A 34 2.86 -10.98 -1.77
N GLY A 35 4.16 -11.27 -1.90
CA GLY A 35 5.03 -10.61 -2.88
C GLY A 35 4.60 -10.84 -4.35
N ASP A 36 4.10 -12.03 -4.67
CA ASP A 36 3.63 -12.35 -6.02
C ASP A 36 2.34 -11.57 -6.34
N LEU A 37 1.44 -11.46 -5.36
CA LEU A 37 0.27 -10.59 -5.46
C LEU A 37 0.68 -9.13 -5.70
N LEU A 38 1.68 -8.62 -4.96
CA LEU A 38 2.18 -7.27 -5.16
C LEU A 38 2.80 -7.06 -6.54
N ALA A 39 3.45 -8.08 -7.12
CA ALA A 39 4.00 -8.00 -8.47
C ALA A 39 2.89 -7.88 -9.53
N GLU A 40 1.78 -8.59 -9.37
CA GLU A 40 0.62 -8.50 -10.26
C GLU A 40 -0.14 -7.17 -10.10
N VAL A 41 -0.24 -6.67 -8.86
CA VAL A 41 -0.79 -5.33 -8.58
C VAL A 41 0.09 -4.25 -9.17
N ALA A 42 1.42 -4.39 -9.01
CA ALA A 42 2.37 -3.51 -9.67
C ALA A 42 2.07 -3.52 -11.16
N GLN A 43 2.05 -4.68 -11.83
CA GLN A 43 1.72 -4.85 -13.26
C GLN A 43 0.30 -4.43 -13.68
N GLN A 44 -0.50 -3.84 -12.77
CA GLN A 44 -1.87 -3.38 -12.99
C GLN A 44 -2.80 -4.49 -13.50
N ARG A 45 -2.44 -5.76 -13.30
CA ARG A 45 -3.30 -6.91 -13.65
C ARG A 45 -4.37 -7.15 -12.59
N VAL A 46 -4.05 -6.80 -11.34
CA VAL A 46 -4.93 -6.92 -10.18
C VAL A 46 -5.09 -5.54 -9.55
N SER A 47 -6.34 -5.12 -9.33
CA SER A 47 -6.66 -3.82 -8.71
C SER A 47 -7.25 -3.96 -7.30
N LYS A 48 -7.41 -5.19 -6.80
CA LYS A 48 -8.04 -5.49 -5.51
C LYS A 48 -7.15 -6.43 -4.69
N ILE A 49 -6.85 -6.02 -3.46
CA ILE A 49 -6.19 -6.85 -2.47
C ILE A 49 -7.23 -7.19 -1.39
N GLU A 50 -7.54 -8.48 -1.24
CA GLU A 50 -8.39 -8.98 -0.17
C GLU A 50 -7.52 -9.57 0.94
N ILE A 51 -7.74 -9.11 2.17
CA ILE A 51 -7.03 -9.59 3.36
C ILE A 51 -8.06 -10.21 4.29
N GLU A 52 -7.94 -11.51 4.52
CA GLU A 52 -8.85 -12.27 5.38
C GLU A 52 -8.45 -12.16 6.85
N LEU A 53 -9.40 -11.76 7.71
CA LEU A 53 -9.17 -11.65 9.15
C LEU A 53 -8.86 -13.01 9.80
N ASP A 54 -9.38 -14.11 9.25
CA ASP A 54 -9.15 -15.46 9.79
C ASP A 54 -7.68 -15.88 9.67
N GLN A 55 -7.02 -15.53 8.56
CA GLN A 55 -5.59 -15.75 8.40
C GLN A 55 -4.77 -14.82 9.28
N LEU A 56 -5.17 -13.53 9.37
CA LEU A 56 -4.57 -12.56 10.27
C LEU A 56 -4.63 -13.04 11.73
N ALA A 57 -5.73 -13.66 12.15
CA ALA A 57 -5.90 -14.16 13.53
C ALA A 57 -4.86 -15.24 13.92
N ASN A 58 -4.35 -16.00 12.95
CA ASN A 58 -3.33 -17.01 13.19
C ASN A 58 -1.90 -16.43 13.25
N LEU A 59 -1.69 -15.25 12.68
CA LEU A 59 -0.36 -14.62 12.51
C LEU A 59 -0.14 -13.40 13.41
N ALA A 60 -1.23 -12.71 13.79
CA ALA A 60 -1.22 -11.46 14.55
C ALA A 60 -1.31 -11.69 16.05
N ASP A 61 -0.81 -10.71 16.81
CA ASP A 61 -1.20 -10.56 18.22
C ASP A 61 -2.72 -10.30 18.32
N GLN A 62 -3.37 -10.91 19.31
CA GLN A 62 -4.80 -10.74 19.55
C GLN A 62 -5.19 -9.26 19.80
N SER A 63 -4.28 -8.46 20.34
CA SER A 63 -4.46 -7.01 20.51
C SER A 63 -4.52 -6.26 19.17
N LEU A 64 -3.71 -6.66 18.17
CA LEU A 64 -3.71 -6.02 16.86
C LEU A 64 -5.03 -6.31 16.14
N LEU A 65 -5.52 -7.55 16.20
CA LEU A 65 -6.80 -7.94 15.60
C LEU A 65 -7.97 -7.14 16.22
N GLN A 66 -8.00 -7.05 17.55
CA GLN A 66 -9.01 -6.27 18.26
C GLN A 66 -8.94 -4.77 17.91
N ASN A 67 -7.75 -4.21 17.76
CA ASN A 67 -7.58 -2.81 17.36
C ASN A 67 -8.06 -2.57 15.92
N ILE A 68 -7.83 -3.52 15.01
CA ILE A 68 -8.33 -3.48 13.62
C ILE A 68 -9.85 -3.49 13.59
N GLU A 69 -10.49 -4.34 14.39
CA GLU A 69 -11.95 -4.40 14.51
C GLU A 69 -12.54 -3.11 15.11
N GLN A 70 -11.88 -2.53 16.11
CA GLN A 70 -12.35 -1.30 16.76
C GLN A 70 -12.20 -0.05 15.88
N ASN A 71 -11.21 -0.02 14.98
CA ASN A 71 -10.95 1.14 14.12
C ASN A 71 -10.51 0.77 12.71
N THR A 72 -11.37 0.05 12.00
CA THR A 72 -11.07 -0.46 10.67
C THR A 72 -10.62 0.64 9.71
N LYS A 73 -11.28 1.81 9.71
CA LYS A 73 -10.94 2.92 8.80
C LYS A 73 -9.48 3.37 8.94
N ARG A 74 -8.98 3.49 10.18
CA ARG A 74 -7.59 3.90 10.42
C ARG A 74 -6.63 2.80 10.00
N TYR A 75 -6.93 1.55 10.32
CA TYR A 75 -6.11 0.42 9.94
C TYR A 75 -6.07 0.23 8.43
N THR A 76 -7.18 0.38 7.69
CA THR A 76 -7.16 0.38 6.21
C THR A 76 -6.15 1.38 5.67
N SER A 77 -6.13 2.61 6.22
CA SER A 77 -5.19 3.63 5.79
C SER A 77 -3.72 3.25 6.10
N LEU A 78 -3.47 2.60 7.24
CA LEU A 78 -2.14 2.10 7.61
C LEU A 78 -1.69 0.95 6.70
N PHE A 79 -2.57 -0.01 6.44
CA PHE A 79 -2.31 -1.11 5.50
C PHE A 79 -1.99 -0.58 4.11
N CYS A 80 -2.77 0.37 3.56
CA CYS A 80 -2.44 0.99 2.28
C CYS A 80 -1.04 1.61 2.28
N GLN A 81 -0.66 2.35 3.33
CA GLN A 81 0.67 2.94 3.42
C GLN A 81 1.80 1.91 3.52
N VAL A 82 1.54 0.74 4.11
CA VAL A 82 2.53 -0.35 4.18
C VAL A 82 2.64 -1.03 2.81
N VAL A 83 1.52 -1.32 2.17
CA VAL A 83 1.47 -1.88 0.82
C VAL A 83 2.20 -0.97 -0.17
N ASP A 84 1.94 0.34 -0.16
CA ASP A 84 2.65 1.32 -1.00
C ASP A 84 4.17 1.25 -0.81
N SER A 85 4.64 0.97 0.41
CA SER A 85 6.07 0.88 0.72
C SER A 85 6.71 -0.47 0.37
N MET A 86 5.88 -1.49 0.13
CA MET A 86 6.31 -2.85 -0.27
C MET A 86 6.15 -3.09 -1.77
N LEU A 87 5.41 -2.22 -2.48
CA LEU A 87 5.18 -2.35 -3.92
C LEU A 87 6.52 -2.29 -4.67
N PRO A 88 6.82 -3.27 -5.54
CA PRO A 88 8.02 -3.20 -6.37
C PRO A 88 7.90 -2.08 -7.42
N ASP A 89 9.02 -1.45 -7.76
CA ASP A 89 9.07 -0.49 -8.85
C ASP A 89 8.73 -1.18 -10.17
N GLN A 90 7.67 -0.74 -10.82
CA GLN A 90 7.42 -1.12 -12.20
C GLN A 90 8.40 -0.41 -13.13
N SER A 91 9.46 -1.10 -13.53
CA SER A 91 10.44 -0.60 -14.51
C SER A 91 9.98 -0.74 -15.95
N ASP A 92 8.85 -1.39 -16.20
CA ASP A 92 8.45 -1.72 -17.56
C ASP A 92 7.89 -0.50 -18.30
N GLN A 93 8.31 -0.36 -19.55
CA GLN A 93 7.76 0.64 -20.44
C GLN A 93 6.29 0.29 -20.72
N PRO A 94 5.37 1.27 -20.72
CA PRO A 94 3.99 1.03 -21.10
C PRO A 94 3.94 0.44 -22.52
N THR A 95 3.20 -0.64 -22.68
CA THR A 95 2.86 -1.25 -23.97
C THR A 95 1.57 -0.65 -24.54
N ASP A 96 1.22 -0.99 -25.78
CA ASP A 96 -0.02 -0.51 -26.43
C ASP A 96 -1.30 -0.95 -25.69
N ASP A 97 -1.25 -2.05 -24.93
CA ASP A 97 -2.36 -2.54 -24.11
C ASP A 97 -2.43 -1.88 -22.72
N SER A 98 -1.48 -1.00 -22.38
CA SER A 98 -1.44 -0.35 -21.06
C SER A 98 -2.54 0.71 -20.93
N ASP A 99 -3.02 0.91 -19.70
CA ASP A 99 -4.02 1.94 -19.43
C ASP A 99 -3.53 3.33 -19.90
N PRO A 100 -4.37 4.12 -20.61
CA PRO A 100 -3.96 5.41 -21.14
C PRO A 100 -3.42 6.38 -20.08
N LEU A 101 -3.93 6.31 -18.84
CA LEU A 101 -3.45 7.15 -17.75
C LEU A 101 -2.03 6.75 -17.34
N SER A 102 -1.73 5.46 -17.27
CA SER A 102 -0.39 4.93 -17.00
C SER A 102 0.62 5.37 -18.06
N VAL A 103 0.23 5.33 -19.34
CA VAL A 103 1.05 5.83 -20.46
C VAL A 103 1.34 7.33 -20.29
N LEU A 104 0.32 8.13 -19.97
CA LEU A 104 0.46 9.57 -19.74
C LEU A 104 1.38 9.90 -18.56
N ILE A 105 1.25 9.18 -17.44
CA ILE A 105 2.10 9.35 -16.27
C ILE A 105 3.55 9.02 -16.63
N TYR A 106 3.80 7.90 -17.31
CA TYR A 106 5.14 7.49 -17.73
C TYR A 106 5.80 8.55 -18.64
N GLN A 107 5.08 9.04 -19.65
CA GLN A 107 5.57 10.10 -20.55
C GLN A 107 5.92 11.38 -19.79
N ARG A 108 5.09 11.77 -18.82
CA ARG A 108 5.30 12.98 -18.01
C ARG A 108 6.49 12.83 -17.06
N THR A 109 6.63 11.69 -16.42
CA THR A 109 7.78 11.38 -15.56
C THR A 109 9.08 11.39 -16.37
N LYS A 110 9.09 10.77 -17.54
CA LYS A 110 10.24 10.77 -18.45
C LYS A 110 10.62 12.18 -18.90
N ARG A 111 9.64 12.99 -19.32
CA ARG A 111 9.87 14.38 -19.72
C ARG A 111 10.40 15.24 -18.57
N ASN A 112 9.87 15.08 -17.35
CA ASN A 112 10.37 15.82 -16.18
C ASN A 112 11.82 15.43 -15.83
N GLN A 113 12.18 14.15 -15.96
CA GLN A 113 13.56 13.69 -15.77
C GLN A 113 14.52 14.29 -16.80
N GLU A 114 14.09 14.42 -18.06
CA GLU A 114 14.87 15.04 -19.15
C GLU A 114 15.00 16.56 -19.00
N ASP A 115 13.93 17.24 -18.54
CA ASP A 115 13.89 18.71 -18.37
C ASP A 115 14.56 19.19 -17.06
N GLY A 116 15.11 18.28 -16.23
CA GLY A 116 15.79 18.61 -14.97
C GLY A 116 14.86 19.16 -13.86
N ASN A 117 13.56 19.15 -14.10
CA ASN A 117 12.53 19.54 -13.14
C ASN A 117 12.20 18.28 -12.31
N GLY A 118 12.59 18.27 -11.03
CA GLY A 118 12.36 17.11 -10.15
C GLY A 118 10.89 16.67 -10.08
N PRO A 119 10.59 15.50 -9.47
CA PRO A 119 9.26 14.87 -9.44
C PRO A 119 8.13 15.68 -8.75
N THR A 120 8.36 16.96 -8.45
CA THR A 120 7.51 17.88 -7.70
C THR A 120 6.28 18.40 -8.44
N SER A 121 6.03 18.01 -9.70
CA SER A 121 4.92 18.59 -10.49
C SER A 121 3.59 17.80 -10.44
N PHE A 122 3.55 16.62 -9.84
CA PHE A 122 2.32 15.82 -9.74
C PHE A 122 1.91 15.57 -8.29
N PRO A 123 0.62 15.77 -7.94
CA PRO A 123 0.14 15.40 -6.63
C PRO A 123 0.33 13.89 -6.42
N PRO A 124 0.78 13.47 -5.24
CA PRO A 124 1.11 12.07 -4.97
C PRO A 124 -0.10 11.16 -5.16
N GLU A 125 -1.32 11.66 -5.03
CA GLU A 125 -2.54 10.87 -5.26
C GLU A 125 -2.72 10.41 -6.71
N LEU A 126 -2.16 11.13 -7.69
CA LEU A 126 -2.17 10.70 -9.10
C LEU A 126 -0.99 9.77 -9.45
N VAL A 127 0.04 9.74 -8.60
CA VAL A 127 1.25 8.92 -8.77
C VAL A 127 1.17 7.64 -7.93
N ARG A 128 0.30 7.64 -6.92
CA ARG A 128 -0.04 6.47 -6.11
C ARG A 128 -0.69 5.43 -7.01
N LYS A 129 -0.13 4.22 -6.97
CA LYS A 129 -0.60 3.05 -7.72
C LYS A 129 -1.47 2.18 -6.83
#